data_AF-U7Q5E5-F1
#
_entry.id   AF-U7Q5E5-F1
#
_cell.length_a   1.000
_cell.length_b   1.000
_cell.length_c   1.000
_cell.angle_alpha   90.00
_cell.angle_beta   90.00
_cell.angle_gamma   90.00
#
_symmetry.space_group_name_H-M   'P 1'
#
loop_
_entity.id
_entity.type
_entity.pdbx_description
1 polymer ?
#
loop_
_entity_poly.entity_id
_entity_poly.type
_entity_poly.pdbx_seq_one_letter_code
_entity_poly.pdbx_strand_id
1 'polypeptide(L)'
;MLNTVIKHHSHRRDSSHVATTPCVKGHEWTLRWKENTVLDDVGHWASSEVRILRISEGYTNEFVELRVRKFVPQDGDSLERSWVTPKGETRSVQIPPYAVIEPEAIAPQYSAYIKRGLVACCSKVLADHKDSVLWPTYWIAVKLTHAKNHLSEDENKLLAKTLELWMTVRLTTRSFEIVGEETLGMPMNILDETSPSHGKIPIPPVMGAQLDSVLIHEIQNSLRHDVLGALQDMFHNNKINTWFTTYLVTFMLLHNASLVIKHDASYARKHGLKRRFAREDKVKQYYTGAITLLAYFHYCNKGAFPFTETAREQDIRNLANLDQSAMGIVRHTRMYAIDQKAKWQAVLDTNDYENEFYFISQLYEVNWQPRTMVI
;
A
#
# COMPACT_ATOMS: atom_id res chain seq x y z
N MET A 1 -31.97 -6.76 -11.28
CA MET A 1 -30.84 -5.81 -11.06
C MET A 1 -29.55 -6.51 -10.64
N LEU A 2 -29.54 -7.38 -9.63
CA LEU A 2 -28.31 -8.07 -9.15
C LEU A 2 -27.61 -8.94 -10.22
N ASN A 3 -28.37 -9.70 -11.00
CA ASN A 3 -27.83 -10.54 -12.09
C ASN A 3 -27.29 -9.73 -13.29
N THR A 4 -27.70 -8.46 -13.45
CA THR A 4 -27.28 -7.62 -14.57
C THR A 4 -25.89 -7.03 -14.33
N VAL A 5 -25.57 -6.65 -13.08
CA VAL A 5 -24.24 -6.15 -12.69
C VAL A 5 -23.20 -7.27 -12.71
N ILE A 6 -23.57 -8.49 -12.28
CA ILE A 6 -22.67 -9.65 -12.25
C ILE A 6 -22.41 -10.21 -13.67
N LYS A 7 -23.43 -10.31 -14.53
CA LYS A 7 -23.23 -10.77 -15.92
C LYS A 7 -22.42 -9.77 -16.74
N HIS A 8 -22.60 -8.46 -16.55
CA HIS A 8 -21.78 -7.45 -17.24
C HIS A 8 -20.31 -7.42 -16.77
N HIS A 9 -20.00 -7.91 -15.56
CA HIS A 9 -18.61 -8.04 -15.10
C HIS A 9 -17.97 -9.38 -15.47
N SER A 10 -18.75 -10.48 -15.59
CA SER A 10 -18.21 -11.77 -16.03
C SER A 10 -17.75 -11.80 -17.50
N HIS A 11 -18.33 -10.95 -18.35
CA HIS A 11 -17.93 -10.82 -19.76
C HIS A 11 -16.79 -9.83 -20.03
N ARG A 12 -16.29 -9.12 -19.01
CA ARG A 12 -15.06 -8.30 -19.11
C ARG A 12 -13.79 -9.07 -18.70
N ARG A 13 -13.82 -10.41 -18.73
CA ARG A 13 -12.61 -11.23 -18.57
C ARG A 13 -11.63 -11.16 -19.74
N ASP A 14 -11.99 -10.50 -20.85
CA ASP A 14 -11.07 -10.17 -21.94
C ASP A 14 -10.60 -8.73 -21.86
N SER A 15 -9.76 -8.47 -20.88
CA SER A 15 -8.82 -7.37 -20.97
C SER A 15 -7.57 -7.82 -20.24
N SER A 16 -6.68 -8.46 -21.00
CA SER A 16 -5.24 -8.35 -20.85
C SER A 16 -4.87 -6.86 -20.81
N HIS A 17 -5.20 -6.22 -19.70
CA HIS A 17 -4.83 -4.85 -19.42
C HIS A 17 -3.33 -4.86 -19.22
N VAL A 18 -2.63 -4.41 -20.26
CA VAL A 18 -1.26 -3.90 -20.25
C VAL A 18 -0.93 -3.42 -18.84
N ALA A 19 -0.08 -4.17 -18.14
CA ALA A 19 0.33 -3.88 -16.78
C ALA A 19 1.25 -2.67 -16.82
N THR A 20 0.65 -1.48 -16.97
CA THR A 20 1.35 -0.20 -17.10
C THR A 20 2.33 0.00 -15.96
N THR A 21 3.57 0.36 -16.34
CA THR A 21 4.79 0.56 -15.53
C THR A 21 4.53 1.13 -14.12
N PRO A 22 5.24 0.65 -13.09
CA PRO A 22 5.26 1.32 -11.77
C PRO A 22 5.69 2.79 -11.88
N CYS A 23 6.53 3.09 -12.86
CA CYS A 23 7.14 4.39 -13.02
C CYS A 23 6.23 5.40 -13.72
N VAL A 24 6.40 6.68 -13.35
CA VAL A 24 5.75 7.78 -14.06
C VAL A 24 6.44 7.95 -15.40
N LYS A 25 5.66 8.02 -16.48
CA LYS A 25 6.20 8.18 -17.85
C LYS A 25 7.21 9.34 -17.90
N GLY A 26 8.40 9.08 -18.42
CA GLY A 26 9.51 10.03 -18.51
C GLY A 26 10.32 10.20 -17.21
N HIS A 27 10.07 9.38 -16.19
CA HIS A 27 10.81 9.34 -14.93
C HIS A 27 11.38 7.94 -14.64
N GLU A 28 11.49 7.10 -15.67
CA GLU A 28 12.00 5.73 -15.58
C GLU A 28 13.43 5.69 -15.06
N TRP A 29 13.70 4.79 -14.11
CA TRP A 29 15.07 4.58 -13.61
C TRP A 29 15.96 3.84 -14.60
N THR A 30 15.37 3.00 -15.45
CA THR A 30 16.07 2.27 -16.51
C THR A 30 15.09 1.82 -17.58
N LEU A 31 15.58 1.65 -18.81
CA LEU A 31 14.86 1.03 -19.93
C LEU A 31 15.33 -0.39 -20.25
N ARG A 32 16.22 -0.97 -19.43
CA ARG A 32 16.80 -2.31 -19.63
C ARG A 32 15.75 -3.41 -19.72
N TRP A 33 14.78 -3.37 -18.82
CA TRP A 33 13.71 -4.36 -18.73
C TRP A 33 12.40 -3.73 -19.19
N LYS A 34 11.77 -4.32 -20.20
CA LYS A 34 10.38 -4.01 -20.54
C LYS A 34 9.44 -4.67 -19.52
N GLU A 35 8.21 -4.17 -19.46
CA GLU A 35 7.16 -4.68 -18.57
C GLU A 35 7.18 -6.23 -18.48
N ASN A 36 7.34 -6.77 -17.27
CA ASN A 36 7.38 -8.20 -16.95
C ASN A 36 8.56 -9.02 -17.55
N THR A 37 9.66 -8.41 -18.00
CA THR A 37 10.84 -9.17 -18.44
C THR A 37 11.83 -9.47 -17.31
N VAL A 38 12.52 -10.61 -17.50
CA VAL A 38 13.51 -11.22 -16.61
C VAL A 38 14.53 -10.18 -16.12
N LEU A 39 14.54 -9.96 -14.80
CA LEU A 39 15.51 -9.07 -14.11
C LEU A 39 16.93 -9.65 -14.09
N ASP A 40 17.05 -10.94 -14.42
CA ASP A 40 18.21 -11.79 -14.11
C ASP A 40 19.49 -11.41 -14.87
N ASP A 41 19.41 -10.58 -15.91
CA ASP A 41 20.60 -10.14 -16.63
C ASP A 41 20.68 -8.62 -16.77
N VAL A 42 21.44 -7.99 -15.86
CA VAL A 42 21.96 -6.62 -16.03
C VAL A 42 22.93 -6.56 -17.22
N GLY A 43 23.32 -7.70 -17.79
CA GLY A 43 24.20 -7.83 -18.94
C GLY A 43 25.66 -7.72 -18.53
N HIS A 44 26.21 -6.52 -18.66
CA HIS A 44 27.64 -6.30 -18.53
C HIS A 44 28.03 -5.75 -17.16
N TRP A 45 28.78 -6.54 -16.39
CA TRP A 45 29.34 -6.11 -15.11
C TRP A 45 30.69 -5.41 -15.32
N ALA A 46 30.86 -4.23 -14.70
CA ALA A 46 32.09 -3.44 -14.76
C ALA A 46 33.15 -3.90 -13.75
N SER A 47 32.75 -4.70 -12.75
CA SER A 47 33.64 -5.25 -11.72
C SER A 47 33.19 -6.64 -11.30
N SER A 48 34.14 -7.48 -10.89
CA SER A 48 33.88 -8.76 -10.21
C SER A 48 33.67 -8.60 -8.70
N GLU A 49 33.95 -7.42 -8.14
CA GLU A 49 33.81 -7.13 -6.71
C GLU A 49 32.33 -7.13 -6.28
N VAL A 50 31.98 -8.04 -5.38
CA VAL A 50 30.67 -8.12 -4.76
C VAL A 50 30.66 -7.33 -3.46
N ARG A 51 29.69 -6.45 -3.31
CA ARG A 51 29.43 -5.70 -2.07
C ARG A 51 28.12 -6.14 -1.46
N ILE A 52 28.00 -6.03 -0.14
CA ILE A 52 26.77 -6.30 0.60
C ILE A 52 26.21 -4.96 1.09
N LEU A 53 25.00 -4.62 0.65
CA LEU A 53 24.29 -3.43 1.09
C LEU A 53 23.19 -3.80 2.06
N ARG A 54 23.07 -3.01 3.13
CA ARG A 54 21.88 -3.01 3.98
C ARG A 54 20.97 -1.89 3.54
N ILE A 55 19.72 -2.22 3.30
CA ILE A 55 18.73 -1.28 2.76
C ILE A 55 17.53 -1.24 3.69
N SER A 56 16.99 -0.04 3.89
CA SER A 56 15.77 0.16 4.67
C SER A 56 14.93 1.27 4.06
N GLU A 57 13.62 1.16 4.23
CA GLU A 57 12.65 2.20 3.90
C GLU A 57 12.40 3.10 5.13
N GLY A 58 12.96 2.76 6.30
CA GLY A 58 12.80 3.51 7.54
C GLY A 58 11.40 3.40 8.16
N TYR A 59 10.66 2.33 7.87
CA TYR A 59 9.43 1.96 8.59
C TYR A 59 9.71 1.10 9.82
N THR A 60 10.86 0.44 9.85
CA THR A 60 11.32 -0.43 10.95
C THR A 60 12.77 -0.09 11.29
N ASN A 61 13.30 -0.67 12.36
CA ASN A 61 14.74 -0.61 12.68
C ASN A 61 15.53 -1.74 12.01
N GLU A 62 14.88 -2.51 11.13
CA GLU A 62 15.45 -3.64 10.42
C GLU A 62 15.87 -3.21 9.00
N PHE A 63 16.65 -4.07 8.36
CA PHE A 63 17.13 -3.89 6.99
C PHE A 63 17.08 -5.21 6.21
N VAL A 64 17.17 -5.10 4.89
CA VAL A 64 17.38 -6.22 3.96
C VAL A 64 18.81 -6.16 3.43
N GLU A 65 19.50 -7.31 3.36
CA GLU A 65 20.86 -7.42 2.85
C GLU A 65 20.88 -7.92 1.41
N LEU A 66 21.36 -7.09 0.50
CA LEU A 66 21.47 -7.42 -0.92
C LEU A 66 22.92 -7.42 -1.38
N ARG A 67 23.26 -8.44 -2.17
CA ARG A 67 24.54 -8.51 -2.86
C ARG A 67 24.45 -7.70 -4.15
N VAL A 68 25.41 -6.81 -4.36
CA VAL A 68 25.44 -5.92 -5.52
C VAL A 68 26.80 -5.90 -6.19
N ARG A 69 26.81 -5.59 -7.49
CA ARG A 69 28.02 -5.36 -8.29
C ARG A 69 27.86 -4.12 -9.13
N LYS A 70 29.00 -3.52 -9.51
CA LYS A 70 29.03 -2.39 -10.45
C LYS A 70 28.75 -2.89 -11.86
N PHE A 71 27.77 -2.32 -12.55
CA PHE A 71 27.46 -2.62 -13.95
C PHE A 71 28.01 -1.55 -14.90
N VAL A 72 28.09 -1.90 -16.19
CA VAL A 72 28.40 -0.95 -17.27
C VAL A 72 27.08 -0.27 -17.69
N PRO A 73 26.93 1.05 -17.48
CA PRO A 73 25.72 1.76 -17.88
C PRO A 73 25.39 1.62 -19.36
N GLN A 74 24.09 1.64 -19.67
CA GLN A 74 23.54 1.60 -21.03
C GLN A 74 22.58 2.77 -21.23
N ASP A 75 22.26 3.06 -22.49
CA ASP A 75 21.28 4.09 -22.84
C ASP A 75 19.93 3.79 -22.15
N GLY A 76 19.38 4.82 -21.50
CA GLY A 76 18.15 4.72 -20.72
C GLY A 76 18.34 4.41 -19.25
N ASP A 77 19.54 4.08 -18.77
CA ASP A 77 19.82 4.02 -17.33
C ASP A 77 19.94 5.42 -16.72
N SER A 78 19.18 5.64 -15.65
CA SER A 78 19.39 6.80 -14.81
C SER A 78 20.64 6.60 -13.93
N LEU A 79 21.59 7.51 -14.05
CA LEU A 79 22.81 7.57 -13.23
C LEU A 79 22.78 8.76 -12.26
N GLU A 80 21.62 9.39 -12.10
CA GLU A 80 21.47 10.55 -11.24
C GLU A 80 20.22 10.46 -10.36
N ARG A 81 20.25 11.17 -9.24
CA ARG A 81 19.07 11.43 -8.41
C ARG A 81 18.81 12.92 -8.44
N SER A 82 17.60 13.31 -8.84
CA SER A 82 17.18 14.70 -8.91
C SER A 82 16.01 15.01 -7.97
N TRP A 83 15.92 16.27 -7.55
CA TRP A 83 14.82 16.81 -6.75
C TRP A 83 14.59 18.29 -7.05
N VAL A 84 13.39 18.76 -6.74
CA VAL A 84 13.03 20.18 -6.82
C VAL A 84 13.17 20.81 -5.44
N THR A 85 13.90 21.91 -5.33
CA THR A 85 14.10 22.64 -4.06
C THR A 85 12.84 23.41 -3.68
N PRO A 86 12.71 23.88 -2.42
CA PRO A 86 11.61 24.77 -2.02
C PRO A 86 11.49 26.06 -2.86
N LYS A 87 12.56 26.47 -3.56
CA LYS A 87 12.58 27.63 -4.47
C LYS A 87 12.15 27.29 -5.90
N GLY A 88 11.86 26.02 -6.20
CA GLY A 88 11.49 25.55 -7.54
C GLY A 88 12.67 25.22 -8.45
N GLU A 89 13.91 25.22 -7.94
CA GLU A 89 15.11 24.87 -8.71
C GLU A 89 15.27 23.35 -8.77
N THR A 90 15.65 22.79 -9.93
CA THR A 90 15.99 21.36 -10.01
C THR A 90 17.47 21.17 -9.68
N ARG A 91 17.76 20.27 -8.75
CA ARG A 91 19.12 19.80 -8.42
C ARG A 91 19.26 18.33 -8.77
N SER A 92 20.48 17.90 -9.09
CA SER A 92 20.80 16.49 -9.30
C SER A 92 22.20 16.13 -8.79
N VAL A 93 22.40 14.86 -8.50
CA VAL A 93 23.70 14.27 -8.10
C VAL A 93 23.92 12.95 -8.79
N GLN A 94 25.18 12.65 -9.11
CA GLN A 94 25.58 11.39 -9.74
C GLN A 94 25.57 10.24 -8.72
N ILE A 95 25.04 9.10 -9.14
CA ILE A 95 24.91 7.89 -8.32
C ILE A 95 25.66 6.74 -9.00
N PRO A 96 26.47 5.96 -8.27
CA PRO A 96 27.24 4.89 -8.86
C PRO A 96 26.35 3.76 -9.41
N PRO A 97 26.70 3.17 -10.57
CA PRO A 97 25.89 2.17 -11.26
C PRO A 97 26.04 0.79 -10.61
N TYR A 98 25.32 0.54 -9.52
CA TYR A 98 25.23 -0.78 -8.88
C TYR A 98 23.85 -1.38 -9.05
N ALA A 99 23.80 -2.71 -9.18
CA ALA A 99 22.59 -3.51 -9.30
C ALA A 99 22.71 -4.79 -8.48
N VAL A 100 21.57 -5.36 -8.09
CA VAL A 100 21.46 -6.64 -7.37
C VAL A 100 21.90 -7.77 -8.29
N ILE A 101 22.76 -8.66 -7.78
CA ILE A 101 23.31 -9.79 -8.56
C ILE A 101 22.41 -11.02 -8.59
N GLU A 102 21.55 -11.17 -7.58
CA GLU A 102 20.63 -12.29 -7.37
C GLU A 102 19.20 -11.72 -7.19
N PRO A 103 18.54 -11.22 -8.27
CA PRO A 103 17.18 -10.67 -8.15
C PRO A 103 16.18 -11.67 -7.55
N GLU A 104 16.38 -12.97 -7.77
CA GLU A 104 15.58 -14.06 -7.22
C GLU A 104 15.63 -14.15 -5.69
N ALA A 105 16.67 -13.59 -5.06
CA ALA A 105 16.78 -13.52 -3.60
C ALA A 105 15.92 -12.39 -3.00
N ILE A 106 15.50 -11.39 -3.79
CA ILE A 106 14.75 -10.23 -3.30
C ILE A 106 13.41 -10.68 -2.72
N ALA A 107 12.64 -11.49 -3.45
CA ALA A 107 11.31 -11.93 -3.04
C ALA A 107 11.29 -12.68 -1.69
N PRO A 108 12.09 -13.74 -1.47
CA PRO A 108 12.11 -14.45 -0.19
C PRO A 108 12.61 -13.57 0.97
N GLN A 109 13.61 -12.72 0.73
CA GLN A 109 14.12 -11.81 1.76
C GLN A 109 13.07 -10.78 2.19
N TYR A 110 12.42 -10.12 1.24
CA TYR A 110 11.37 -9.15 1.53
C TYR A 110 10.13 -9.80 2.12
N SER A 111 9.74 -10.99 1.68
CA SER A 111 8.64 -11.75 2.29
C SER A 111 8.91 -12.03 3.77
N ALA A 112 10.16 -12.39 4.12
CA ALA A 112 10.55 -12.62 5.50
C ALA A 112 10.64 -11.32 6.31
N TYR A 113 11.15 -10.24 5.71
CA TYR A 113 11.18 -8.89 6.31
C TYR A 113 9.78 -8.37 6.61
N ILE A 114 8.83 -8.49 5.68
CA ILE A 114 7.43 -8.06 5.85
C ILE A 114 6.81 -8.74 7.07
N LYS A 115 6.96 -10.06 7.19
CA LYS A 115 6.42 -10.84 8.32
C LYS A 115 6.98 -10.41 9.67
N ARG A 116 8.28 -10.12 9.75
CA ARG A 116 8.95 -9.66 10.99
C ARG A 116 8.64 -8.19 11.31
N GLY A 117 8.58 -7.34 10.28
CA GLY A 117 8.50 -5.89 10.40
C GLY A 117 7.08 -5.32 10.52
N LEU A 118 6.04 -6.12 10.30
CA LEU A 118 4.66 -5.66 10.20
C LEU A 118 4.22 -4.80 11.40
N VAL A 119 4.45 -5.28 12.62
CA VAL A 119 4.04 -4.56 13.86
C VAL A 119 4.73 -3.20 13.97
N ALA A 120 6.05 -3.17 13.69
CA ALA A 120 6.84 -1.95 13.73
C ALA A 120 6.39 -0.96 12.64
N CYS A 121 6.12 -1.47 11.43
CA CYS A 121 5.61 -0.68 10.31
C CYS A 121 4.25 -0.06 10.64
N CYS A 122 3.27 -0.84 11.12
CA CYS A 122 1.98 -0.34 11.59
C CYS A 122 2.16 0.75 12.65
N SER A 123 3.01 0.49 13.65
CA SER A 123 3.25 1.44 14.74
C SER A 123 3.84 2.76 14.24
N LYS A 124 4.74 2.71 13.25
CA LYS A 124 5.39 3.88 12.67
C LYS A 124 4.44 4.67 11.79
N VAL A 125 3.69 4.01 10.92
CA VAL A 125 2.77 4.67 9.97
C VAL A 125 1.56 5.28 10.70
N LEU A 126 1.10 4.64 11.78
CA LEU A 126 -0.07 5.05 12.54
C LEU A 126 0.28 5.86 13.80
N ALA A 127 1.53 6.32 13.95
CA ALA A 127 2.00 6.99 15.15
C ALA A 127 1.19 8.24 15.50
N ASP A 128 0.77 9.00 14.49
CA ASP A 128 -0.02 10.23 14.62
C ASP A 128 -1.53 9.96 14.76
N HIS A 129 -1.94 8.69 14.72
CA HIS A 129 -3.33 8.25 14.64
C HIS A 129 -3.81 7.52 15.89
N LYS A 130 -3.09 7.64 17.01
CA LYS A 130 -3.40 6.97 18.29
C LYS A 130 -4.80 7.29 18.83
N ASP A 131 -5.27 8.51 18.58
CA ASP A 131 -6.59 8.99 19.02
C ASP A 131 -7.69 8.76 17.97
N SER A 132 -7.34 8.16 16.83
CA SER A 132 -8.29 7.85 15.75
C SER A 132 -8.66 6.37 15.74
N VAL A 133 -9.69 6.01 14.96
CA VAL A 133 -10.06 4.61 14.73
C VAL A 133 -9.02 3.80 13.96
N LEU A 134 -8.06 4.42 13.28
CA LEU A 134 -7.04 3.72 12.51
C LEU A 134 -6.17 2.85 13.43
N TRP A 135 -5.61 3.43 14.50
CA TRP A 135 -4.73 2.71 15.43
C TRP A 135 -5.36 1.45 16.04
N PRO A 136 -6.51 1.53 16.75
CA PRO A 136 -7.11 0.36 17.37
C PRO A 136 -7.59 -0.68 16.35
N THR A 137 -8.00 -0.27 15.14
CA THR A 137 -8.44 -1.18 14.08
C THR A 137 -7.29 -2.01 13.51
N TYR A 138 -6.14 -1.38 13.22
CA TYR A 138 -4.95 -2.13 12.80
C TYR A 138 -4.38 -3.00 13.93
N TRP A 139 -4.38 -2.48 15.16
CA TRP A 139 -3.87 -3.22 16.31
C TRP A 139 -4.68 -4.50 16.58
N ILE A 140 -6.01 -4.43 16.53
CA ILE A 140 -6.85 -5.64 16.71
C ILE A 140 -6.64 -6.62 15.55
N ALA A 141 -6.51 -6.14 14.30
CA ALA A 141 -6.24 -6.99 13.15
C ALA A 141 -4.94 -7.80 13.34
N VAL A 142 -3.85 -7.11 13.69
CA VAL A 142 -2.57 -7.76 14.02
C VAL A 142 -2.74 -8.76 15.17
N LYS A 143 -3.36 -8.36 16.27
CA LYS A 143 -3.58 -9.23 17.43
C LYS A 143 -4.35 -10.51 17.05
N LEU A 144 -5.39 -10.41 16.23
CA LEU A 144 -6.20 -11.55 15.79
C LEU A 144 -5.40 -12.54 14.95
N THR A 145 -4.48 -12.08 14.09
CA THR A 145 -3.62 -13.00 13.31
C THR A 145 -2.70 -13.85 14.19
N HIS A 146 -2.30 -13.34 15.36
CA HIS A 146 -1.46 -14.06 16.32
C HIS A 146 -2.25 -14.84 17.37
N ALA A 147 -3.55 -14.56 17.54
CA ALA A 147 -4.40 -15.23 18.50
C ALA A 147 -4.86 -16.59 17.98
N LYS A 148 -4.42 -17.68 18.63
CA LYS A 148 -4.85 -19.04 18.27
C LYS A 148 -6.36 -19.20 18.48
N ASN A 149 -7.03 -19.90 17.56
CA ASN A 149 -8.44 -20.30 17.63
C ASN A 149 -9.49 -19.18 17.72
N HIS A 150 -9.13 -17.91 17.48
CA HIS A 150 -10.11 -16.81 17.48
C HIS A 150 -10.81 -16.65 16.12
N LEU A 151 -10.12 -17.02 15.05
CA LEU A 151 -10.61 -16.96 13.67
C LEU A 151 -10.54 -18.36 13.07
N SER A 152 -11.39 -18.63 12.07
CA SER A 152 -11.17 -19.78 11.20
C SER A 152 -9.85 -19.65 10.44
N GLU A 153 -9.32 -20.76 9.92
CA GLU A 153 -8.07 -20.77 9.15
C GLU A 153 -8.12 -19.81 7.95
N ASP A 154 -9.24 -19.81 7.23
CA ASP A 154 -9.45 -18.93 6.06
C ASP A 154 -9.49 -17.46 6.45
N GLU A 155 -10.17 -17.11 7.56
CA GLU A 155 -10.22 -15.74 8.07
C GLU A 155 -8.85 -15.25 8.53
N ASN A 156 -8.11 -16.06 9.27
CA ASN A 156 -6.76 -15.71 9.72
C ASN A 156 -5.84 -15.50 8.51
N LYS A 157 -5.87 -16.42 7.54
CA LYS A 157 -5.08 -16.34 6.31
C LYS A 157 -5.40 -15.08 5.49
N LEU A 158 -6.67 -14.76 5.31
CA LEU A 158 -7.09 -13.53 4.62
C LEU A 158 -6.60 -12.28 5.36
N LEU A 159 -6.78 -12.23 6.69
CA LEU A 159 -6.37 -11.08 7.48
C LEU A 159 -4.85 -10.87 7.49
N ALA A 160 -4.09 -11.96 7.65
CA ALA A 160 -2.62 -11.94 7.59
C ALA A 160 -2.12 -11.48 6.22
N LYS A 161 -2.64 -12.05 5.12
CA LYS A 161 -2.27 -11.63 3.76
C LYS A 161 -2.67 -10.19 3.46
N THR A 162 -3.76 -9.70 4.03
CA THR A 162 -4.18 -8.28 3.88
C THR A 162 -3.18 -7.34 4.56
N LEU A 163 -2.70 -7.70 5.76
CA LEU A 163 -1.66 -6.95 6.47
C LEU A 163 -0.32 -7.00 5.74
N GLU A 164 0.06 -8.16 5.21
CA GLU A 164 1.25 -8.30 4.36
C GLU A 164 1.13 -7.42 3.10
N LEU A 165 -0.02 -7.47 2.41
CA LEU A 165 -0.32 -6.64 1.24
C LEU A 165 -0.24 -5.15 1.58
N TRP A 166 -0.82 -4.75 2.71
CA TRP A 166 -0.77 -3.37 3.18
C TRP A 166 0.69 -2.91 3.33
N MET A 167 1.53 -3.69 4.03
CA MET A 167 2.93 -3.34 4.25
C MET A 167 3.73 -3.32 2.95
N THR A 168 3.62 -4.32 2.08
CA THR A 168 4.41 -4.35 0.83
C THR A 168 4.09 -3.16 -0.08
N VAL A 169 2.83 -2.70 -0.13
CA VAL A 169 2.48 -1.48 -0.87
C VAL A 169 3.10 -0.24 -0.22
N ARG A 170 3.26 -0.20 1.12
CA ARG A 170 4.00 0.89 1.78
C ARG A 170 5.46 0.94 1.35
N LEU A 171 6.12 -0.22 1.22
CA LEU A 171 7.53 -0.29 0.81
C LEU A 171 7.77 0.38 -0.55
N THR A 172 6.84 0.26 -1.50
CA THR A 172 6.94 0.86 -2.85
C THR A 172 6.42 2.30 -2.95
N THR A 173 6.17 2.96 -1.82
CA THR A 173 5.70 4.37 -1.77
C THR A 173 6.60 5.26 -0.95
N ARG A 174 7.79 4.74 -0.58
CA ARG A 174 8.80 5.45 0.15
C ARG A 174 10.16 5.16 -0.50
N SER A 175 11.06 6.12 -0.43
CA SER A 175 12.41 5.91 -0.93
C SER A 175 13.15 4.90 -0.06
N PHE A 176 13.81 3.94 -0.71
CA PHE A 176 14.80 3.09 -0.08
C PHE A 176 16.09 3.86 0.17
N GLU A 177 16.73 3.56 1.29
CA GLU A 177 17.94 4.21 1.78
C GLU A 177 18.99 3.13 2.08
N ILE A 178 20.25 3.38 1.71
CA ILE A 178 21.38 2.57 2.16
C ILE A 178 21.63 2.92 3.62
N VAL A 179 21.66 1.89 4.46
CA VAL A 179 21.98 1.97 5.88
C VAL A 179 23.22 1.13 6.17
N GLY A 180 24.00 1.46 7.20
CA GLY A 180 25.20 0.69 7.57
C GLY A 180 26.52 1.23 6.99
N GLU A 181 27.57 0.40 7.03
CA GLU A 181 28.96 0.81 6.77
C GLU A 181 29.30 0.94 5.28
N GLU A 182 28.79 0.04 4.42
CA GLU A 182 29.00 0.12 2.98
C GLU A 182 28.05 1.15 2.36
N THR A 183 28.61 2.18 1.74
CA THR A 183 27.86 3.31 1.16
C THR A 183 28.00 3.44 -0.35
N LEU A 184 28.66 2.48 -1.02
CA LEU A 184 29.10 2.58 -2.41
C LEU A 184 30.01 3.79 -2.69
N GLY A 185 30.68 4.29 -1.67
CA GLY A 185 31.51 5.50 -1.75
C GLY A 185 30.71 6.81 -1.78
N MET A 186 29.39 6.75 -1.58
CA MET A 186 28.56 7.96 -1.46
C MET A 186 28.68 8.56 -0.05
N PRO A 187 28.87 9.88 0.08
CA PRO A 187 28.91 10.52 1.39
C PRO A 187 27.49 10.73 1.96
N MET A 188 27.38 10.86 3.29
CA MET A 188 26.09 11.07 3.98
C MET A 188 25.37 12.37 3.55
N ASN A 189 26.11 13.36 3.06
CA ASN A 189 25.60 14.62 2.55
C ASN A 189 25.50 14.66 1.02
N ILE A 190 25.47 13.49 0.34
CA ILE A 190 25.31 13.43 -1.12
C ILE A 190 24.05 14.16 -1.58
N LEU A 191 22.96 14.10 -0.80
CA LEU A 191 21.79 14.95 -0.97
C LEU A 191 21.96 16.16 -0.05
N ASP A 192 21.99 17.36 -0.60
CA ASP A 192 22.15 18.59 0.18
C ASP A 192 20.90 18.92 1.02
N GLU A 193 21.00 19.93 1.87
CA GLU A 193 19.97 20.34 2.84
C GLU A 193 18.64 20.77 2.21
N THR A 194 18.60 21.01 0.90
CA THR A 194 17.35 21.32 0.18
C THR A 194 16.58 20.07 -0.22
N SER A 195 17.19 18.90 -0.12
CA SER A 195 16.53 17.62 -0.38
C SER A 195 15.70 17.18 0.84
N PRO A 196 14.46 16.71 0.64
CA PRO A 196 13.68 16.06 1.71
C PRO A 196 14.34 14.80 2.29
N SER A 197 15.38 14.29 1.63
CA SER A 197 16.15 13.12 2.04
C SER A 197 17.60 13.49 2.39
N HIS A 198 17.86 14.74 2.77
CA HIS A 198 19.15 15.15 3.33
C HIS A 198 19.58 14.25 4.50
N GLY A 199 20.88 13.96 4.58
CA GLY A 199 21.46 13.09 5.62
C GLY A 199 21.24 11.60 5.38
N LYS A 200 20.69 11.23 4.22
CA LYS A 200 20.42 9.83 3.82
C LYS A 200 21.12 9.51 2.52
N ILE A 201 21.49 8.24 2.37
CA ILE A 201 22.14 7.73 1.18
C ILE A 201 21.09 7.03 0.30
N PRO A 202 20.79 7.54 -0.90
CA PRO A 202 19.83 6.90 -1.79
C PRO A 202 20.40 5.61 -2.37
N ILE A 203 19.54 4.67 -2.73
CA ILE A 203 19.96 3.52 -3.53
C ILE A 203 20.16 3.90 -5.01
N PRO A 204 21.04 3.17 -5.75
CA PRO A 204 21.15 3.30 -7.21
C PRO A 204 19.80 3.16 -7.93
N PRO A 205 19.53 3.97 -8.98
CA PRO A 205 18.26 3.91 -9.72
C PRO A 205 17.90 2.52 -10.27
N VAL A 206 18.84 1.85 -10.94
CA VAL A 206 18.64 0.49 -11.50
C VAL A 206 18.31 -0.51 -10.40
N MET A 207 18.97 -0.41 -9.25
CA MET A 207 18.65 -1.23 -8.07
C MET A 207 17.23 -0.97 -7.57
N GLY A 208 16.80 0.29 -7.56
CA GLY A 208 15.42 0.67 -7.25
C GLY A 208 14.41 0.05 -8.21
N ALA A 209 14.71 0.01 -9.50
CA ALA A 209 13.87 -0.65 -10.49
C ALA A 209 13.77 -2.17 -10.26
N GLN A 210 14.87 -2.85 -9.90
CA GLN A 210 14.85 -4.28 -9.55
C GLN A 210 13.94 -4.53 -8.33
N LEU A 211 14.10 -3.73 -7.27
CA LEU A 211 13.30 -3.83 -6.05
C LEU A 211 11.81 -3.59 -6.30
N ASP A 212 11.47 -2.48 -6.95
CA ASP A 212 10.09 -2.15 -7.29
C ASP A 212 9.47 -3.24 -8.17
N SER A 213 10.23 -3.77 -9.13
CA SER A 213 9.76 -4.84 -10.01
C SER A 213 9.39 -6.09 -9.21
N VAL A 214 10.29 -6.61 -8.37
CA VAL A 214 10.01 -7.82 -7.58
C VAL A 214 8.89 -7.59 -6.57
N LEU A 215 8.92 -6.48 -5.83
CA LEU A 215 7.89 -6.16 -4.84
C LEU A 215 6.50 -6.07 -5.48
N ILE A 216 6.38 -5.42 -6.64
CA ILE A 216 5.10 -5.23 -7.32
C ILE A 216 4.66 -6.50 -8.04
N HIS A 217 5.53 -7.06 -8.88
CA HIS A 217 5.14 -8.10 -9.82
C HIS A 217 5.08 -9.50 -9.22
N GLU A 218 5.89 -9.80 -8.21
CA GLU A 218 5.91 -11.11 -7.56
C GLU A 218 5.12 -11.10 -6.25
N ILE A 219 5.44 -10.18 -5.33
CA ILE A 219 4.85 -10.17 -3.99
C ILE A 219 3.44 -9.56 -4.01
N GLN A 220 3.31 -8.30 -4.43
CA GLN A 220 2.03 -7.58 -4.38
C GLN A 220 0.98 -8.20 -5.31
N ASN A 221 1.35 -8.63 -6.51
CA ASN A 221 0.41 -9.28 -7.43
C ASN A 221 -0.16 -10.57 -6.85
N SER A 222 0.69 -11.43 -6.30
CA SER A 222 0.28 -12.67 -5.64
C SER A 222 -0.66 -12.38 -4.45
N LEU A 223 -0.24 -11.50 -3.54
CA LEU A 223 -1.04 -11.11 -2.38
C LEU A 223 -2.38 -10.47 -2.77
N ARG A 224 -2.41 -9.63 -3.81
CA ARG A 224 -3.63 -8.99 -4.30
C ARG A 224 -4.61 -10.02 -4.84
N HIS A 225 -4.15 -10.95 -5.66
CA HIS A 225 -4.98 -12.02 -6.19
C HIS A 225 -5.60 -12.84 -5.05
N ASP A 226 -4.78 -13.24 -4.08
CA ASP A 226 -5.21 -14.06 -2.96
C ASP A 226 -6.18 -13.34 -2.02
N VAL A 227 -5.89 -12.08 -1.67
CA VAL A 227 -6.74 -11.28 -0.78
C VAL A 227 -8.08 -10.99 -1.44
N LEU A 228 -8.10 -10.58 -2.71
CA LEU A 228 -9.35 -10.26 -3.39
C LEU A 228 -10.21 -11.50 -3.66
N GLY A 229 -9.59 -12.62 -4.04
CA GLY A 229 -10.30 -13.90 -4.20
C GLY A 229 -10.95 -14.35 -2.88
N ALA A 230 -10.17 -14.42 -1.80
CA ALA A 230 -10.67 -14.85 -0.50
C ALA A 230 -11.71 -13.88 0.10
N LEU A 231 -11.52 -12.56 -0.08
CA LEU A 231 -12.51 -11.56 0.36
C LEU A 231 -13.81 -11.68 -0.45
N GLN A 232 -13.72 -11.90 -1.75
CA GLN A 232 -14.88 -12.13 -2.59
C GLN A 232 -15.65 -13.37 -2.12
N ASP A 233 -14.98 -14.49 -1.85
CA ASP A 233 -15.62 -15.70 -1.34
C ASP A 233 -16.30 -15.46 0.01
N MET A 234 -15.69 -14.66 0.88
CA MET A 234 -16.27 -14.27 2.17
C MET A 234 -17.55 -13.43 2.00
N PHE A 235 -17.54 -12.44 1.09
CA PHE A 235 -18.73 -11.66 0.74
C PHE A 235 -19.85 -12.54 0.14
N HIS A 236 -19.53 -13.52 -0.70
CA HIS A 236 -20.53 -14.41 -1.30
C HIS A 236 -21.14 -15.38 -0.28
N ASN A 237 -20.33 -15.92 0.62
CA ASN A 237 -20.81 -16.78 1.70
C ASN A 237 -21.66 -16.01 2.72
N ASN A 238 -21.42 -14.70 2.86
CA ASN A 238 -22.16 -13.74 3.69
C ASN A 238 -22.51 -14.29 5.08
N LYS A 239 -21.57 -15.00 5.70
CA LYS A 239 -21.81 -15.59 7.02
C LYS A 239 -21.69 -14.49 8.08
N ILE A 240 -22.65 -14.46 9.00
CA ILE A 240 -22.67 -13.49 10.10
C ILE A 240 -21.38 -13.56 10.92
N ASN A 241 -20.86 -14.76 11.21
CA ASN A 241 -19.64 -14.93 11.99
C ASN A 241 -18.36 -14.39 11.33
N THR A 242 -18.33 -14.17 10.00
CA THR A 242 -17.16 -13.61 9.30
C THR A 242 -17.23 -12.09 9.12
N TRP A 243 -18.28 -11.44 9.66
CA TRP A 243 -18.52 -10.02 9.47
C TRP A 243 -17.36 -9.15 9.95
N PHE A 244 -16.80 -9.45 11.13
CA PHE A 244 -15.73 -8.62 11.70
C PHE A 244 -14.46 -8.69 10.87
N THR A 245 -14.09 -9.89 10.43
CA THR A 245 -12.96 -10.10 9.50
C THR A 245 -13.18 -9.33 8.20
N THR A 246 -14.38 -9.41 7.63
CA THR A 246 -14.75 -8.67 6.41
C THR A 246 -14.62 -7.15 6.61
N TYR A 247 -15.08 -6.63 7.75
CA TYR A 247 -14.94 -5.22 8.13
C TYR A 247 -13.47 -4.81 8.23
N LEU A 248 -12.64 -5.55 8.98
CA LEU A 248 -11.22 -5.23 9.16
C LEU A 248 -10.46 -5.22 7.83
N VAL A 249 -10.68 -6.24 7.00
CA VAL A 249 -10.04 -6.33 5.68
C VAL A 249 -10.48 -5.18 4.79
N THR A 250 -11.78 -4.90 4.70
CA THR A 250 -12.30 -3.80 3.89
C THR A 250 -11.75 -2.46 4.37
N PHE A 251 -11.76 -2.21 5.67
CA PHE A 251 -11.20 -1.00 6.29
C PHE A 251 -9.74 -0.80 5.90
N MET A 252 -8.90 -1.83 6.03
CA MET A 252 -7.47 -1.73 5.70
C MET A 252 -7.23 -1.51 4.21
N LEU A 253 -8.00 -2.16 3.32
CA LEU A 253 -7.90 -1.96 1.87
C LEU A 253 -8.31 -0.54 1.46
N LEU A 254 -9.40 -0.01 2.03
CA LEU A 254 -9.84 1.37 1.78
C LEU A 254 -8.83 2.40 2.29
N HIS A 255 -8.28 2.18 3.49
CA HIS A 255 -7.20 3.01 4.03
C HIS A 255 -5.98 2.98 3.09
N ASN A 256 -5.57 1.79 2.64
CA ASN A 256 -4.44 1.64 1.74
C ASN A 256 -4.66 2.37 0.42
N ALA A 257 -5.90 2.35 -0.11
CA ALA A 257 -6.25 3.11 -1.31
C ALA A 257 -6.05 4.61 -1.12
N SER A 258 -6.54 5.21 -0.03
CA SER A 258 -6.29 6.63 0.30
C SER A 258 -4.79 6.94 0.35
N LEU A 259 -3.99 6.09 1.01
CA LEU A 259 -2.55 6.30 1.14
C LEU A 259 -1.81 6.22 -0.21
N VAL A 260 -2.19 5.30 -1.11
CA VAL A 260 -1.61 5.23 -2.45
C VAL A 260 -1.96 6.47 -3.27
N ILE A 261 -3.21 6.95 -3.20
CA ILE A 261 -3.64 8.17 -3.90
C ILE A 261 -2.89 9.39 -3.35
N LYS A 262 -2.75 9.52 -2.04
CA LYS A 262 -1.93 10.55 -1.37
C LYS A 262 -0.48 10.54 -1.83
N HIS A 263 0.11 9.35 -2.00
CA HIS A 263 1.45 9.19 -2.56
C HIS A 263 1.52 9.68 -4.02
N ASP A 264 0.58 9.29 -4.88
CA ASP A 264 0.53 9.76 -6.28
C ASP A 264 0.39 11.29 -6.39
N ALA A 265 -0.40 11.91 -5.52
CA ALA A 265 -0.52 13.37 -5.47
C ALA A 265 0.78 14.04 -4.99
N SER A 266 1.42 13.46 -3.99
CA SER A 266 2.68 13.97 -3.46
C SER A 266 3.82 13.83 -4.46
N TYR A 267 3.84 12.74 -5.24
CA TYR A 267 4.78 12.54 -6.33
C TYR A 267 4.60 13.61 -7.43
N ALA A 268 3.35 13.89 -7.85
CA ALA A 268 3.08 14.93 -8.83
C ALA A 268 3.61 16.30 -8.40
N ARG A 269 3.36 16.67 -7.13
CA ARG A 269 3.90 17.91 -6.55
C ARG A 269 5.42 17.92 -6.49
N LYS A 270 6.03 16.84 -6.00
CA LYS A 270 7.50 16.70 -5.87
C LYS A 270 8.23 16.91 -7.20
N HIS A 271 7.63 16.44 -8.29
CA HIS A 271 8.21 16.52 -9.64
C HIS A 271 7.61 17.64 -10.50
N GLY A 272 6.86 18.57 -9.91
CA GLY A 272 6.32 19.74 -10.63
C GLY A 272 5.34 19.41 -11.76
N LEU A 273 4.67 18.25 -11.70
CA LEU A 273 3.72 17.84 -12.72
C LEU A 273 2.48 18.75 -12.68
N LYS A 274 2.02 19.22 -13.84
CA LYS A 274 0.83 20.10 -13.98
C LYS A 274 -0.50 19.35 -13.86
N ARG A 275 -0.61 18.43 -12.90
CA ARG A 275 -1.79 17.59 -12.65
C ARG A 275 -1.86 17.17 -11.19
N ARG A 276 -3.06 16.85 -10.69
CA ARG A 276 -3.27 16.49 -9.27
C ARG A 276 -2.53 15.21 -8.89
N PHE A 277 -2.53 14.21 -9.77
CA PHE A 277 -1.95 12.89 -9.51
C PHE A 277 -0.89 12.50 -10.54
N ALA A 278 0.17 11.82 -10.11
CA ALA A 278 1.25 11.45 -11.01
C ALA A 278 0.82 10.37 -12.02
N ARG A 279 -0.05 9.44 -11.61
CA ARG A 279 -0.61 8.38 -12.46
C ARG A 279 -2.14 8.38 -12.39
N GLU A 280 -2.78 9.35 -13.02
CA GLU A 280 -4.25 9.54 -12.99
C GLU A 280 -5.04 8.28 -13.36
N ASP A 281 -4.59 7.51 -14.34
CA ASP A 281 -5.27 6.26 -14.74
C ASP A 281 -5.23 5.19 -13.65
N LYS A 282 -4.12 5.09 -12.90
CA LYS A 282 -4.01 4.20 -11.74
C LYS A 282 -4.87 4.70 -10.60
N VAL A 283 -4.90 6.01 -10.36
CA VAL A 283 -5.77 6.61 -9.33
C VAL A 283 -7.24 6.34 -9.61
N LYS A 284 -7.70 6.45 -10.87
CA LYS A 284 -9.06 6.05 -11.26
C LYS A 284 -9.33 4.58 -10.94
N GLN A 285 -8.38 3.68 -11.22
CA GLN A 285 -8.52 2.25 -10.88
C GLN A 285 -8.60 2.01 -9.38
N TYR A 286 -7.76 2.67 -8.57
CA TYR A 286 -7.82 2.58 -7.10
C TYR A 286 -9.16 3.10 -6.57
N TYR A 287 -9.64 4.22 -7.10
CA TYR A 287 -10.95 4.76 -6.75
C TYR A 287 -12.08 3.79 -7.08
N THR A 288 -12.13 3.26 -8.32
CA THR A 288 -13.13 2.27 -8.72
C THR A 288 -13.08 1.02 -7.84
N GLY A 289 -11.88 0.53 -7.50
CA GLY A 289 -11.69 -0.58 -6.57
C GLY A 289 -12.26 -0.29 -5.18
N ALA A 290 -11.97 0.90 -4.62
CA ALA A 290 -12.48 1.32 -3.32
C ALA A 290 -14.01 1.46 -3.30
N ILE A 291 -14.60 2.06 -4.34
CA ILE A 291 -16.07 2.15 -4.48
C ILE A 291 -16.70 0.76 -4.62
N THR A 292 -16.04 -0.16 -5.32
CA THR A 292 -16.52 -1.55 -5.45
C THR A 292 -16.52 -2.24 -4.09
N LEU A 293 -15.44 -2.12 -3.31
CA LEU A 293 -15.37 -2.67 -1.95
C LEU A 293 -16.47 -2.08 -1.04
N LEU A 294 -16.70 -0.77 -1.10
CA LEU A 294 -17.78 -0.11 -0.37
C LEU A 294 -19.16 -0.64 -0.78
N ALA A 295 -19.40 -0.84 -2.08
CA ALA A 295 -20.66 -1.39 -2.57
C ALA A 295 -20.92 -2.81 -2.05
N TYR A 296 -19.90 -3.68 -2.06
CA TYR A 296 -20.00 -5.03 -1.48
C TYR A 296 -20.23 -4.99 0.02
N PHE A 297 -19.48 -4.15 0.73
CA PHE A 297 -19.64 -3.96 2.17
C PHE A 297 -21.06 -3.53 2.53
N HIS A 298 -21.58 -2.47 1.89
CA HIS A 298 -22.94 -1.98 2.14
C HIS A 298 -24.02 -2.96 1.69
N TYR A 299 -23.77 -3.76 0.65
CA TYR A 299 -24.69 -4.81 0.24
C TYR A 299 -24.81 -5.93 1.29
N CYS A 300 -23.67 -6.42 1.81
CA CYS A 300 -23.64 -7.46 2.82
C CYS A 300 -24.13 -6.99 4.19
N ASN A 301 -23.99 -5.69 4.48
CA ASN A 301 -24.44 -5.07 5.73
C ASN A 301 -25.89 -4.57 5.72
N LYS A 302 -26.68 -4.86 4.66
CA LYS A 302 -28.09 -4.46 4.62
C LYS A 302 -28.84 -4.98 5.84
N GLY A 303 -29.26 -4.07 6.72
CA GLY A 303 -30.00 -4.35 7.95
C GLY A 303 -29.14 -4.41 9.22
N ALA A 304 -27.81 -4.46 9.08
CA ALA A 304 -26.86 -4.45 10.18
C ALA A 304 -26.07 -3.14 10.18
N PHE A 305 -26.44 -2.21 11.07
CA PHE A 305 -25.75 -0.93 11.20
C PHE A 305 -25.00 -0.82 12.53
N PRO A 306 -23.99 -1.66 12.81
CA PRO A 306 -23.37 -1.72 14.14
C PRO A 306 -22.70 -0.41 14.58
N PHE A 307 -22.47 0.51 13.64
CA PHE A 307 -21.84 1.81 13.88
C PHE A 307 -22.85 2.98 13.97
N THR A 308 -24.16 2.73 13.98
CA THR A 308 -25.17 3.80 14.19
C THR A 308 -25.56 3.95 15.66
N GLU A 309 -26.07 5.13 16.00
CA GLU A 309 -26.64 5.43 17.33
C GLU A 309 -27.78 4.47 17.71
N THR A 310 -28.57 4.03 16.73
CA THR A 310 -29.74 3.18 16.92
C THR A 310 -29.40 1.69 17.10
N ALA A 311 -28.14 1.30 16.93
CA ALA A 311 -27.72 -0.09 16.98
C ALA A 311 -27.71 -0.62 18.42
N ARG A 312 -28.56 -1.62 18.69
CA ARG A 312 -28.63 -2.25 20.02
C ARG A 312 -27.42 -3.15 20.24
N GLU A 313 -26.85 -3.10 21.44
CA GLU A 313 -25.66 -3.90 21.75
C GLU A 313 -25.87 -5.41 21.59
N GLN A 314 -27.08 -5.89 21.87
CA GLN A 314 -27.44 -7.30 21.72
C GLN A 314 -27.41 -7.74 20.25
N ASP A 315 -27.89 -6.89 19.34
CA ASP A 315 -27.88 -7.16 17.89
C ASP A 315 -26.44 -7.17 17.37
N ILE A 316 -25.58 -6.27 17.87
CA ILE A 316 -24.16 -6.21 17.51
C ILE A 316 -23.40 -7.46 17.99
N ARG A 317 -23.63 -7.92 19.23
CA ARG A 317 -23.00 -9.14 19.76
C ARG A 317 -23.35 -10.37 18.92
N ASN A 318 -24.60 -10.48 18.51
CA ASN A 318 -25.09 -11.56 17.65
C ASN A 318 -24.53 -11.48 16.22
N LEU A 319 -24.09 -10.29 15.78
CA LEU A 319 -23.65 -10.05 14.41
C LEU A 319 -22.36 -10.77 14.01
N ALA A 320 -21.60 -11.32 14.95
CA ALA A 320 -20.39 -12.09 14.63
C ALA A 320 -19.86 -13.00 15.76
N ASN A 321 -20.67 -13.30 16.79
CA ASN A 321 -20.15 -13.90 18.03
C ASN A 321 -18.94 -13.13 18.57
N LEU A 322 -19.01 -11.80 18.52
CA LEU A 322 -17.89 -10.92 18.86
C LEU A 322 -17.47 -11.15 20.31
N ASP A 323 -16.17 -11.40 20.52
CA ASP A 323 -15.59 -11.42 21.85
C ASP A 323 -15.61 -10.01 22.49
N GLN A 324 -15.27 -9.92 23.77
CA GLN A 324 -15.27 -8.66 24.50
C GLN A 324 -14.30 -7.61 23.90
N SER A 325 -13.21 -8.05 23.26
CA SER A 325 -12.23 -7.17 22.64
C SER A 325 -12.77 -6.57 21.35
N ALA A 326 -13.34 -7.40 20.47
CA ALA A 326 -13.95 -6.98 19.22
C ALA A 326 -15.18 -6.10 19.47
N MET A 327 -16.01 -6.43 20.46
CA MET A 327 -17.10 -5.56 20.93
C MET A 327 -16.60 -4.19 21.40
N GLY A 328 -15.45 -4.14 22.09
CA GLY A 328 -14.81 -2.89 22.50
C GLY A 328 -14.44 -2.01 21.30
N ILE A 329 -13.86 -2.60 20.26
CA ILE A 329 -13.50 -1.90 19.01
C ILE A 329 -14.74 -1.37 18.30
N VAL A 330 -15.81 -2.17 18.18
CA VAL A 330 -17.04 -1.72 17.52
C VAL A 330 -17.67 -0.54 18.26
N ARG A 331 -17.72 -0.59 19.60
CA ARG A 331 -18.23 0.53 20.43
C ARG A 331 -17.39 1.79 20.26
N HIS A 332 -16.07 1.68 20.37
CA HIS A 332 -15.15 2.81 20.20
C HIS A 332 -15.27 3.42 18.80
N THR A 333 -15.29 2.57 17.77
CA THR A 333 -15.44 2.98 16.36
C THR A 333 -16.76 3.71 16.13
N ARG A 334 -17.86 3.19 16.67
CA ARG A 334 -19.18 3.84 16.61
C ARG A 334 -19.14 5.24 17.22
N MET A 335 -18.63 5.37 18.44
CA MET A 335 -18.55 6.68 19.12
C MET A 335 -17.71 7.68 18.31
N TYR A 336 -16.56 7.24 17.82
CA TYR A 336 -15.68 8.07 16.99
C TYR A 336 -16.35 8.47 15.67
N ALA A 337 -17.03 7.54 14.99
CA ALA A 337 -17.70 7.81 13.72
C ALA A 337 -18.82 8.84 13.86
N ILE A 338 -19.59 8.77 14.96
CA ILE A 338 -20.63 9.75 15.28
C ILE A 338 -20.00 11.13 15.50
N ASP A 339 -18.95 11.21 16.33
CA ASP A 339 -18.25 12.46 16.65
C ASP A 339 -17.58 13.11 15.42
N GLN A 340 -16.99 12.31 14.53
CA GLN A 340 -16.30 12.82 13.33
C GLN A 340 -17.22 13.07 12.13
N LYS A 341 -18.53 12.78 12.22
CA LYS A 341 -19.47 12.82 11.09
C LYS A 341 -19.40 14.12 10.28
N ALA A 342 -19.38 15.28 10.93
CA ALA A 342 -19.32 16.57 10.25
C ALA A 342 -17.98 16.79 9.51
N LYS A 343 -16.86 16.40 10.11
CA LYS A 343 -15.53 16.52 9.47
C LYS A 343 -15.39 15.57 8.28
N TRP A 344 -15.90 14.34 8.43
CA TRP A 344 -15.92 13.38 7.34
C TRP A 344 -16.79 13.83 6.18
N GLN A 345 -17.96 14.43 6.45
CA GLN A 345 -18.78 15.01 5.40
C GLN A 345 -18.01 16.10 4.63
N ALA A 346 -17.28 16.98 5.32
CA ALA A 346 -16.46 18.00 4.66
C ALA A 346 -15.35 17.41 3.76
N VAL A 347 -14.72 16.30 4.17
CA VAL A 347 -13.74 15.56 3.35
C VAL A 347 -14.39 14.98 2.09
N LEU A 348 -15.63 14.51 2.18
CA LEU A 348 -16.38 13.98 1.04
C LEU A 348 -16.79 15.11 0.08
N ASP A 349 -17.27 16.22 0.61
CA ASP A 349 -17.75 17.37 -0.16
C ASP A 349 -16.62 18.03 -0.97
N THR A 350 -15.38 18.01 -0.46
CA THR A 350 -14.21 18.56 -1.14
C THR A 350 -13.52 17.59 -2.09
N ASN A 351 -13.99 16.34 -2.21
CA ASN A 351 -13.33 15.30 -3.00
C ASN A 351 -11.85 15.11 -2.62
N ASP A 352 -11.53 15.16 -1.33
CA ASP A 352 -10.17 14.99 -0.80
C ASP A 352 -9.78 13.50 -0.77
N TYR A 353 -9.59 12.88 -1.93
CA TYR A 353 -9.29 11.45 -2.11
C TYR A 353 -7.98 11.01 -1.43
N GLU A 354 -7.06 11.95 -1.23
CA GLU A 354 -5.79 11.80 -0.53
C GLU A 354 -5.99 11.68 1.00
N ASN A 355 -7.14 12.08 1.51
CA ASN A 355 -7.46 11.98 2.92
C ASN A 355 -7.61 10.52 3.35
N GLU A 356 -6.97 10.17 4.46
CA GLU A 356 -6.99 8.82 5.03
C GLU A 356 -8.41 8.37 5.41
N PHE A 357 -9.31 9.32 5.68
CA PHE A 357 -10.71 9.05 6.00
C PHE A 357 -11.66 9.17 4.80
N TYR A 358 -11.22 9.53 3.60
CA TYR A 358 -12.14 9.72 2.45
C TYR A 358 -12.96 8.46 2.16
N PHE A 359 -12.31 7.30 2.03
CA PHE A 359 -13.02 6.04 1.80
C PHE A 359 -13.51 5.40 3.10
N ILE A 360 -12.75 5.50 4.18
CA ILE A 360 -13.09 4.88 5.47
C ILE A 360 -14.38 5.45 6.04
N SER A 361 -14.56 6.78 5.97
CA SER A 361 -15.78 7.43 6.49
C SER A 361 -17.06 6.89 5.84
N GLN A 362 -16.97 6.46 4.58
CA GLN A 362 -18.09 5.92 3.82
C GLN A 362 -18.55 4.54 4.31
N LEU A 363 -17.73 3.80 5.08
CA LEU A 363 -18.16 2.55 5.73
C LEU A 363 -19.30 2.78 6.75
N TYR A 364 -19.43 4.00 7.26
CA TYR A 364 -20.35 4.35 8.34
C TYR A 364 -21.59 5.10 7.85
N GLU A 365 -21.74 5.30 6.54
CA GLU A 365 -22.92 5.92 5.95
C GLU A 365 -24.10 4.93 5.91
N VAL A 366 -25.26 5.32 6.46
CA VAL A 366 -26.47 4.48 6.49
C VAL A 366 -27.09 4.33 5.09
N ASN A 367 -27.18 5.44 4.36
CA ASN A 367 -27.75 5.51 3.02
C ASN A 367 -26.64 5.70 1.98
N TRP A 368 -25.55 4.95 2.12
CA TRP A 368 -24.42 5.05 1.20
C TRP A 368 -24.84 4.90 -0.26
N GLN A 369 -24.30 5.76 -1.12
CA GLN A 369 -24.46 5.67 -2.57
C GLN A 369 -23.08 5.71 -3.23
N PRO A 370 -22.90 5.01 -4.36
CA PRO A 370 -21.65 5.10 -5.11
C PRO A 370 -21.42 6.52 -5.60
N ARG A 371 -20.20 7.01 -5.42
CA ARG A 371 -19.76 8.32 -5.90
C ARG A 371 -18.95 8.16 -7.18
N THR A 372 -19.02 9.17 -8.04
CA THR A 372 -18.19 9.24 -9.25
C THR A 372 -16.96 10.07 -8.95
N MET A 373 -15.79 9.63 -9.42
CA MET A 373 -14.56 10.40 -9.28
C MET A 373 -14.64 11.68 -10.12
N VAL A 374 -14.24 12.80 -9.54
CA VAL A 374 -14.10 14.10 -10.19
C VAL A 374 -12.60 14.44 -10.18
N ILE A 375 -12.00 14.59 -11.36
CA ILE A 375 -10.58 14.97 -11.52
C ILE A 375 -10.48 16.45 -11.82
#